data_AF-A0A087D5F5-F1
#
_entry.id   AF-A0A087D5F5-F1
#
_cell.length_a   1.000
_cell.length_b   1.000
_cell.length_c   1.000
_cell.angle_alpha   90.00
_cell.angle_beta   90.00
_cell.angle_gamma   90.00
#
_symmetry.space_group_name_H-M   'P 1'
#
loop_
_entity.id
_entity.type
_entity.pdbx_description
1 polymer ?
#
loop_
_entity_poly.entity_id
_entity_poly.type
_entity_poly.pdbx_seq_one_letter_code
_entity_poly.pdbx_strand_id
1 'polypeptide(L)'
;MSGFESMAAGCSPPEWEDVIRGVDRTASRMTRTRLRRNARHARMVARMLGVVAVVSMLCSLSVFAWAFCAQAANAREDAATAAGAVSSAGHRIDGMISKAREYNKRLAASPQSIGEPLAADGAAAGDFTFDGDRDYQSQLDLGDGIMGTLRIPRIGLELPIRHGAGEYALSNGLGHLHGTSLPVGGASTHAVITGHRGLVDKELFTRLDELREGDPFYIELGEGRILAYVVTGMRVVDPDDTESLAVMPGDDLVTLVTCTPIMLNTRRLLVTGRRASMPDAAPYPAQAEGDGHPKGVGMAVMASAFAVG
;
A
#
# COMPACT_ATOMS: atom_id res chain seq x y z
N MET A 1 -32.60 -88.68 43.88
CA MET A 1 -31.28 -88.52 43.22
C MET A 1 -31.58 -88.03 41.82
N SER A 2 -31.61 -86.70 41.62
CA SER A 2 -30.53 -85.90 41.01
C SER A 2 -30.23 -86.33 39.56
N GLY A 3 -30.22 -85.48 38.54
CA GLY A 3 -30.13 -84.03 38.55
C GLY A 3 -30.63 -83.39 37.26
N PHE A 4 -31.06 -82.15 37.45
CA PHE A 4 -31.08 -81.07 36.47
C PHE A 4 -29.66 -80.45 36.47
N GLU A 5 -29.31 -79.73 35.38
CA GLU A 5 -28.14 -78.84 35.17
C GLU A 5 -27.17 -79.33 34.08
N SER A 6 -27.24 -78.75 32.87
CA SER A 6 -26.66 -77.45 32.47
C SER A 6 -25.32 -77.66 31.74
N MET A 7 -25.39 -77.71 30.41
CA MET A 7 -24.25 -77.47 29.52
C MET A 7 -24.51 -76.19 28.72
N ALA A 8 -24.47 -75.04 29.41
CA ALA A 8 -24.35 -73.74 28.76
C ALA A 8 -22.94 -73.22 29.01
N ALA A 9 -22.02 -73.56 28.10
CA ALA A 9 -20.66 -73.04 28.13
C ALA A 9 -20.64 -71.56 27.73
N GLY A 10 -20.57 -70.69 28.74
CA GLY A 10 -19.69 -69.52 28.79
C GLY A 10 -19.73 -68.51 27.64
N CYS A 11 -20.70 -67.59 27.67
CA CYS A 11 -20.44 -66.21 27.28
C CYS A 11 -21.21 -65.27 28.21
N SER A 12 -20.53 -64.79 29.25
CA SER A 12 -21.08 -63.75 30.12
C SER A 12 -21.29 -62.46 29.30
N PRO A 13 -22.40 -61.73 29.48
CA PRO A 13 -22.62 -60.45 28.82
C PRO A 13 -21.48 -59.48 29.20
N PRO A 14 -21.11 -58.54 28.29
CA PRO A 14 -19.99 -57.63 28.55
C PRO A 14 -20.25 -56.81 29.82
N GLU A 15 -19.31 -56.86 30.76
CA GLU A 15 -19.37 -56.02 31.96
C GLU A 15 -19.37 -54.54 31.53
N TRP A 16 -20.21 -53.74 32.19
CA TRP A 16 -20.34 -52.31 31.90
C TRP A 16 -19.00 -51.58 31.95
N GLU A 17 -18.09 -51.99 32.84
CA GLU A 17 -16.74 -51.46 32.92
C GLU A 17 -15.89 -51.71 31.65
N ASP A 18 -16.07 -52.86 30.98
CA ASP A 18 -15.35 -53.19 29.75
C ASP A 18 -15.84 -52.33 28.57
N VAL A 19 -17.13 -51.97 28.55
CA VAL A 19 -17.71 -51.06 27.53
C VAL A 19 -17.19 -49.64 27.71
N ILE A 20 -17.17 -49.10 28.95
CA ILE A 20 -16.59 -47.77 29.23
C ILE A 20 -15.11 -47.72 28.83
N ARG A 21 -14.36 -48.78 29.12
CA ARG A 21 -12.92 -48.86 28.82
C ARG A 21 -12.61 -49.21 27.35
N GLY A 22 -13.63 -49.50 26.54
CA GLY A 22 -13.49 -49.88 25.13
C GLY A 22 -12.77 -51.22 24.91
N VAL A 23 -12.91 -52.17 25.85
CA VAL A 23 -12.23 -53.47 25.82
C VAL A 23 -13.19 -54.55 25.31
N ASP A 24 -13.07 -54.95 24.05
CA ASP A 24 -13.82 -56.09 23.52
C ASP A 24 -13.07 -57.42 23.78
N ARG A 25 -13.57 -58.20 24.75
CA ARG A 25 -13.03 -59.52 25.09
C ARG A 25 -13.34 -60.62 24.05
N THR A 26 -14.31 -60.41 23.18
CA THR A 26 -14.74 -61.36 22.13
C THR A 26 -13.93 -61.24 20.83
N ALA A 27 -13.29 -60.09 20.59
CA ALA A 27 -12.42 -59.89 19.44
C ALA A 27 -11.21 -60.84 19.46
N SER A 28 -11.05 -61.63 18.38
CA SER A 28 -9.90 -62.54 18.22
C SER A 28 -8.56 -61.81 18.37
N ARG A 29 -7.51 -62.53 18.80
CA ARG A 29 -6.15 -61.96 18.96
C ARG A 29 -5.65 -61.30 17.66
N MET A 30 -6.05 -61.83 16.50
CA MET A 30 -5.77 -61.23 15.17
C MET A 30 -6.55 -59.94 14.91
N THR A 31 -7.79 -59.83 15.38
CA THR A 31 -8.62 -58.62 15.24
C THR A 31 -8.07 -57.48 16.10
N ARG A 32 -7.63 -57.77 17.35
CA ARG A 32 -7.00 -56.78 18.24
C ARG A 32 -5.67 -56.24 17.71
N THR A 33 -4.83 -57.07 17.09
CA THR A 33 -3.57 -56.61 16.50
C THR A 33 -3.78 -55.75 15.27
N ARG A 34 -4.77 -56.08 14.42
CA ARG A 34 -5.16 -55.26 13.26
C ARG A 34 -5.70 -53.89 13.68
N LEU A 35 -6.60 -53.82 14.67
CA LEU A 35 -7.12 -52.55 15.19
C LEU A 35 -6.02 -51.68 15.82
N ARG A 36 -5.10 -52.27 16.60
CA ARG A 36 -3.94 -51.55 17.15
C ARG A 36 -3.00 -51.03 16.05
N ARG A 37 -2.78 -51.80 14.98
CA ARG A 37 -1.99 -51.37 13.82
C ARG A 37 -2.66 -50.21 13.10
N ASN A 38 -3.97 -50.31 12.83
CA ASN A 38 -4.75 -49.25 12.20
C ASN A 38 -4.79 -47.97 13.04
N ALA A 39 -4.96 -48.07 14.36
CA ALA A 39 -4.91 -46.92 15.27
C ALA A 39 -3.50 -46.28 15.37
N ARG A 40 -2.42 -47.05 15.17
CA ARG A 40 -1.05 -46.51 15.06
C ARG A 40 -0.85 -45.81 13.71
N HIS A 41 -1.29 -46.40 12.60
CA HIS A 41 -1.25 -45.76 11.29
C HIS A 41 -2.09 -44.48 11.26
N ALA A 42 -3.31 -44.50 11.80
CA ALA A 42 -4.16 -43.31 11.87
C ALA A 42 -3.50 -42.18 12.69
N ARG A 43 -2.88 -42.48 13.84
CA ARG A 43 -2.11 -41.49 14.62
C ARG A 43 -0.88 -40.97 13.89
N MET A 44 -0.18 -41.83 13.15
CA MET A 44 0.97 -41.44 12.33
C MET A 44 0.54 -40.52 11.18
N VAL A 45 -0.52 -40.87 10.46
CA VAL A 45 -1.11 -40.05 9.38
C VAL A 45 -1.61 -38.71 9.93
N ALA A 46 -2.33 -38.70 11.05
CA ALA A 46 -2.79 -37.46 11.68
C ALA A 46 -1.63 -36.54 12.08
N ARG A 47 -0.53 -37.10 12.61
CA ARG A 47 0.70 -36.32 12.91
C ARG A 47 1.33 -35.77 11.63
N MET A 48 1.44 -36.57 10.57
CA MET A 48 1.97 -36.11 9.28
C MET A 48 1.13 -34.99 8.69
N LEU A 49 -0.21 -35.12 8.70
CA LEU A 49 -1.12 -34.05 8.26
C LEU A 49 -0.99 -32.79 9.12
N GLY A 50 -0.83 -32.94 10.44
CA GLY A 50 -0.56 -31.81 11.34
C GLY A 50 0.75 -31.09 10.99
N VAL A 51 1.83 -31.84 10.71
CA VAL A 51 3.11 -31.26 10.28
C VAL A 51 2.95 -30.53 8.95
N VAL A 52 2.28 -31.13 7.97
CA VAL A 52 2.04 -30.49 6.66
C VAL A 52 1.23 -29.20 6.81
N ALA A 53 0.20 -29.20 7.66
CA ALA A 53 -0.61 -27.99 7.92
C ALA A 53 0.22 -26.88 8.56
N VAL A 54 1.06 -27.20 9.55
CA VAL A 54 1.96 -26.22 10.19
C VAL A 54 2.97 -25.67 9.18
N VAL A 55 3.59 -26.53 8.37
CA VAL A 55 4.55 -26.10 7.33
C VAL A 55 3.86 -25.19 6.32
N SER A 56 2.65 -25.53 5.86
CA SER A 56 1.87 -24.71 4.93
C SER A 56 1.51 -23.34 5.53
N MET A 57 1.14 -23.29 6.82
CA MET A 57 0.87 -22.05 7.52
C MET A 57 2.13 -21.18 7.63
N LEU A 58 3.28 -21.77 7.98
CA LEU A 58 4.55 -21.06 8.06
C LEU A 58 5.01 -20.54 6.69
N CYS A 59 4.88 -21.34 5.63
CA CYS A 59 5.17 -20.89 4.27
C CYS A 59 4.27 -19.71 3.87
N SER A 60 2.97 -19.77 4.18
CA SER A 60 2.04 -18.67 3.90
C SER A 60 2.45 -17.40 4.64
N LEU A 61 2.70 -17.49 5.95
CA LEU A 61 3.17 -16.37 6.77
C LEU A 61 4.49 -15.78 6.25
N SER A 62 5.40 -16.63 5.75
CA SER A 62 6.69 -16.17 5.20
C SER A 62 6.52 -15.36 3.93
N VAL A 63 5.56 -15.70 3.06
CA VAL A 63 5.25 -14.94 1.85
C VAL A 63 4.66 -13.58 2.21
N PHE A 64 3.73 -13.53 3.17
CA PHE A 64 3.17 -12.26 3.65
C PHE A 64 4.24 -11.39 4.32
N ALA A 65 5.07 -11.96 5.20
CA ALA A 65 6.15 -11.24 5.85
C ALA A 65 7.16 -10.67 4.82
N TRP A 66 7.48 -11.44 3.77
CA TRP A 66 8.32 -10.97 2.68
C TRP A 66 7.71 -9.76 1.96
N ALA A 67 6.41 -9.77 1.64
CA ALA A 67 5.75 -8.65 0.99
C ALA A 67 5.81 -7.36 1.82
N PHE A 68 5.55 -7.44 3.13
CA PHE A 68 5.68 -6.27 4.02
C PHE A 68 7.13 -5.77 4.13
N CYS A 69 8.09 -6.68 4.23
CA CYS A 69 9.51 -6.32 4.25
C CYS A 69 9.97 -5.69 2.93
N ALA A 70 9.50 -6.20 1.79
CA ALA A 70 9.79 -5.67 0.47
C ALA A 70 9.22 -4.26 0.29
N GLN A 71 7.95 -4.04 0.66
CA GLN A 71 7.33 -2.71 0.65
C GLN A 71 8.09 -1.71 1.53
N ALA A 72 8.50 -2.12 2.74
CA ALA A 72 9.28 -1.28 3.63
C ALA A 72 10.69 -0.97 3.08
N ALA A 73 11.32 -1.91 2.38
CA ALA A 73 12.61 -1.69 1.71
C ALA A 73 12.45 -0.70 0.54
N ASN A 74 11.45 -0.91 -0.31
CA ASN A 74 11.15 -0.03 -1.44
C ASN A 74 10.82 1.39 -0.98
N ALA A 75 10.03 1.55 0.09
CA ALA A 75 9.73 2.87 0.66
C ALA A 75 10.99 3.62 1.14
N ARG A 76 11.97 2.90 1.70
CA ARG A 76 13.27 3.50 2.10
C ARG A 76 14.11 3.90 0.90
N GLU A 77 14.11 3.09 -0.15
CA GLU A 77 14.83 3.37 -1.39
C GLU A 77 14.23 4.57 -2.13
N ASP A 78 12.90 4.63 -2.23
CA ASP A 78 12.18 5.76 -2.84
C ASP A 78 12.42 7.06 -2.04
N ALA A 79 12.38 7.00 -0.70
CA ALA A 79 12.70 8.14 0.15
C ALA A 79 14.17 8.59 0.03
N ALA A 80 15.11 7.64 -0.05
CA ALA A 80 16.53 7.95 -0.24
C ALA A 80 16.80 8.59 -1.61
N THR A 81 16.14 8.09 -2.66
CA THR A 81 16.21 8.64 -4.02
C THR A 81 15.68 10.08 -4.05
N ALA A 82 14.53 10.29 -3.42
CA ALA A 82 13.92 11.62 -3.30
C ALA A 82 14.82 12.60 -2.53
N ALA A 83 15.37 12.17 -1.38
CA ALA A 83 16.30 12.98 -0.59
C ALA A 83 17.60 13.31 -1.36
N GLY A 84 18.14 12.35 -2.10
CA GLY A 84 19.32 12.54 -2.94
C GLY A 84 19.09 13.59 -4.04
N ALA A 85 17.96 13.52 -4.74
CA ALA A 85 17.59 14.48 -5.77
C ALA A 85 17.45 15.91 -5.20
N VAL A 86 16.71 16.06 -4.09
CA VAL A 86 16.49 17.33 -3.37
C VAL A 86 17.81 17.95 -2.90
N SER A 87 18.72 17.16 -2.33
CA SER A 87 20.02 17.67 -1.87
C SER A 87 20.93 18.07 -3.05
N SER A 88 20.91 17.31 -4.15
CA SER A 88 21.71 17.60 -5.35
C SER A 88 21.32 18.90 -6.06
N ALA A 89 20.10 19.38 -5.85
CA ALA A 89 19.59 20.63 -6.42
C ALA A 89 20.39 21.85 -5.92
N GLY A 90 20.82 21.82 -4.65
CA GLY A 90 21.64 22.85 -4.03
C GLY A 90 21.16 24.27 -4.33
N HIS A 91 22.07 25.14 -4.78
CA HIS A 91 21.76 26.54 -5.10
C HIS A 91 20.92 26.74 -6.38
N ARG A 92 20.72 25.70 -7.20
CA ARG A 92 19.98 25.82 -8.47
C ARG A 92 18.47 25.90 -8.25
N ILE A 93 18.00 25.45 -7.08
CA ILE A 93 16.57 25.28 -6.82
C ILE A 93 15.78 26.58 -6.91
N ASP A 94 16.32 27.71 -6.42
CA ASP A 94 15.61 28.99 -6.47
C ASP A 94 15.38 29.47 -7.91
N GLY A 95 16.33 29.20 -8.81
CA GLY A 95 16.20 29.45 -10.23
C GLY A 95 15.17 28.55 -10.90
N MET A 96 15.16 27.25 -10.55
CA MET A 96 14.17 26.28 -11.04
C MET A 96 12.75 26.63 -10.58
N ILE A 97 12.56 27.01 -9.31
CA ILE A 97 11.27 27.47 -8.77
C ILE A 97 10.80 28.73 -9.49
N SER A 98 11.70 29.67 -9.78
CA SER A 98 11.35 30.91 -10.48
C SER A 98 10.85 30.63 -11.91
N LYS A 99 11.54 29.76 -12.66
CA LYS A 99 11.11 29.30 -13.99
C LYS A 99 9.77 28.57 -13.94
N ALA A 100 9.59 27.67 -12.98
CA ALA A 100 8.35 26.93 -12.80
C ALA A 100 7.16 27.85 -12.47
N ARG A 101 7.38 28.92 -11.70
CA ARG A 101 6.35 29.94 -11.45
C ARG A 101 5.97 30.72 -12.71
N GLU A 102 6.93 31.00 -13.59
CA GLU A 102 6.65 31.62 -14.89
C GLU A 102 5.86 30.68 -15.80
N TYR A 103 6.21 29.40 -15.82
CA TYR A 103 5.44 28.36 -16.49
C TYR A 103 3.99 28.32 -15.97
N ASN A 104 3.79 28.27 -14.65
CA ASN A 104 2.45 28.27 -14.04
C ASN A 104 1.63 29.52 -14.42
N LYS A 105 2.26 30.70 -14.49
CA LYS A 105 1.58 31.93 -14.94
C LYS A 105 1.10 31.82 -16.40
N ARG A 106 1.91 31.22 -17.28
CA ARG A 106 1.51 30.98 -18.68
C ARG A 106 0.36 29.99 -18.75
N LEU A 107 0.45 28.89 -18.01
CA LEU A 107 -0.60 27.86 -17.94
C LEU A 107 -1.93 28.43 -17.42
N ALA A 108 -1.91 29.25 -16.37
CA ALA A 108 -3.12 29.88 -15.84
C ALA A 108 -3.77 30.85 -16.85
N ALA A 109 -2.98 31.51 -17.71
CA ALA A 109 -3.47 32.40 -18.76
C ALA A 109 -3.96 31.64 -20.00
N SER A 110 -3.46 30.44 -20.25
CA SER A 110 -3.83 29.60 -21.38
C SER A 110 -3.86 28.13 -20.92
N PRO A 111 -4.96 27.70 -20.27
CA PRO A 111 -5.08 26.35 -19.75
C PRO A 111 -4.91 25.31 -20.85
N GLN A 112 -4.09 24.31 -20.58
CA GLN A 112 -3.93 23.14 -21.46
C GLN A 112 -5.02 22.10 -21.14
N SER A 113 -5.27 21.20 -22.08
CA SER A 113 -6.13 20.04 -21.82
C SER A 113 -5.45 19.15 -20.77
N ILE A 114 -6.21 18.76 -19.74
CA ILE A 114 -5.73 17.86 -18.70
C ILE A 114 -5.99 16.43 -19.16
N GLY A 115 -4.91 15.69 -19.43
CA GLY A 115 -4.98 14.30 -19.90
C GLY A 115 -5.37 14.16 -21.38
N GLU A 116 -4.97 13.03 -21.97
CA GLU A 116 -5.49 12.56 -23.26
C GLU A 116 -6.66 11.59 -23.04
N PRO A 117 -7.68 11.58 -23.92
CA PRO A 117 -8.83 10.70 -23.76
C PRO A 117 -8.42 9.22 -23.72
N LEU A 118 -9.00 8.48 -22.77
CA LEU A 118 -8.87 7.02 -22.70
C LEU A 118 -9.39 6.40 -24.01
N ALA A 119 -8.68 5.39 -24.53
CA ALA A 119 -9.20 4.60 -25.64
C ALA A 119 -10.45 3.83 -25.18
N ALA A 120 -11.30 3.46 -26.14
CA ALA A 120 -12.57 2.77 -25.89
C ALA A 120 -12.42 1.40 -25.19
N ASP A 121 -11.22 0.83 -25.19
CA ASP A 121 -10.86 -0.41 -24.50
C ASP A 121 -10.33 -0.19 -23.07
N GLY A 122 -10.30 1.06 -22.59
CA GLY A 122 -9.75 1.44 -21.30
C GLY A 122 -8.22 1.54 -21.28
N ALA A 123 -7.55 1.38 -22.42
CA ALA A 123 -6.12 1.63 -22.54
C ALA A 123 -5.83 3.14 -22.58
N ALA A 124 -4.72 3.53 -21.97
CA ALA A 124 -4.09 4.82 -22.14
C ALA A 124 -3.75 5.01 -23.63
N ALA A 125 -4.58 5.76 -24.39
CA ALA A 125 -4.37 6.00 -25.81
C ALA A 125 -3.30 7.07 -26.08
N GLY A 126 -2.86 7.77 -25.03
CA GLY A 126 -2.05 8.97 -25.13
C GLY A 126 -0.66 8.88 -24.55
N ASP A 127 0.15 9.88 -24.88
CA ASP A 127 1.47 10.07 -24.27
C ASP A 127 1.32 10.63 -22.86
N PHE A 128 1.43 9.76 -21.85
CA PHE A 128 1.41 10.16 -20.45
C PHE A 128 2.81 10.50 -19.90
N THR A 129 3.90 10.27 -20.66
CA THR A 129 5.25 10.68 -20.25
C THR A 129 5.51 12.13 -20.61
N PHE A 130 4.95 12.59 -21.73
CA PHE A 130 5.14 13.93 -22.31
C PHE A 130 6.61 14.23 -22.60
N ASP A 131 7.38 13.21 -23.01
CA ASP A 131 8.82 13.35 -23.33
C ASP A 131 9.08 14.31 -24.50
N GLY A 132 8.08 14.50 -25.37
CA GLY A 132 8.12 15.45 -26.47
C GLY A 132 8.05 16.93 -26.04
N ASP A 133 7.47 17.22 -24.87
CA ASP A 133 7.34 18.59 -24.36
C ASP A 133 8.60 19.02 -23.59
N ARG A 134 9.59 19.54 -24.33
CA ARG A 134 10.85 19.99 -23.75
C ARG A 134 10.72 21.16 -22.77
N ASP A 135 9.70 22.02 -22.91
CA ASP A 135 9.50 23.11 -21.95
C ASP A 135 9.10 22.51 -20.61
N TYR A 136 8.09 21.64 -20.60
CA TYR A 136 7.64 20.90 -19.42
C TYR A 136 8.74 20.08 -18.77
N GLN A 137 9.42 19.21 -19.54
CA GLN A 137 10.46 18.30 -19.02
C GLN A 137 11.67 19.02 -18.42
N SER A 138 11.87 20.30 -18.76
CA SER A 138 12.97 21.11 -18.22
C SER A 138 12.62 21.82 -16.90
N GLN A 139 11.35 21.79 -16.48
CA GLN A 139 10.90 22.48 -15.27
C GLN A 139 11.17 21.62 -14.04
N LEU A 140 11.79 22.19 -13.00
CA LEU A 140 12.05 21.46 -11.74
C LEU A 140 12.78 20.11 -11.92
N ASP A 141 13.53 19.88 -13.00
CA ASP A 141 14.27 18.63 -13.17
C ASP A 141 15.44 18.55 -12.18
N LEU A 142 15.22 17.80 -11.09
CA LEU A 142 16.22 17.49 -10.06
C LEU A 142 17.08 16.28 -10.44
N GLY A 143 16.91 15.74 -11.64
CA GLY A 143 17.52 14.52 -12.13
C GLY A 143 16.53 13.34 -12.11
N ASP A 144 16.69 12.44 -13.08
CA ASP A 144 15.83 11.25 -13.25
C ASP A 144 14.33 11.61 -13.42
N GLY A 145 14.02 12.84 -13.84
CA GLY A 145 12.67 13.34 -13.96
C GLY A 145 11.99 13.69 -12.63
N ILE A 146 12.70 13.67 -11.50
CA ILE A 146 12.17 14.05 -10.18
C ILE A 146 11.98 15.57 -10.11
N MET A 147 10.80 15.99 -9.67
CA MET A 147 10.37 17.39 -9.48
C MET A 147 10.45 17.85 -8.02
N GLY A 148 10.39 16.90 -7.09
CA GLY A 148 10.35 17.14 -5.65
C GLY A 148 9.87 15.90 -4.91
N THR A 149 9.53 16.06 -3.64
CA THR A 149 9.11 14.97 -2.75
C THR A 149 7.76 15.30 -2.13
N LEU A 150 6.82 14.36 -2.19
CA LEU A 150 5.57 14.44 -1.43
C LEU A 150 5.72 13.71 -0.10
N ARG A 151 5.36 14.37 1.01
CA ARG A 151 5.28 13.78 2.34
C ARG A 151 3.87 13.88 2.90
N ILE A 152 3.34 12.77 3.40
CA ILE A 152 2.02 12.70 4.04
C ILE A 152 2.16 11.97 5.38
N PRO A 153 2.38 12.70 6.50
CA PRO A 153 2.69 12.10 7.80
C PRO A 153 1.64 11.10 8.28
N ARG A 154 0.35 11.42 8.12
CA ARG A 154 -0.79 10.60 8.57
C ARG A 154 -0.73 9.14 8.11
N ILE A 155 -0.21 8.92 6.91
CA ILE A 155 -0.10 7.60 6.29
C ILE A 155 1.36 7.16 6.11
N GLY A 156 2.31 7.90 6.67
CA GLY A 156 3.74 7.57 6.62
C GLY A 156 4.35 7.66 5.23
N LEU A 157 3.71 8.35 4.27
CA LEU A 157 4.13 8.41 2.88
C LEU A 157 5.26 9.42 2.68
N GLU A 158 6.30 9.01 1.97
CA GLU A 158 7.39 9.87 1.49
C GLU A 158 7.87 9.35 0.14
N LEU A 159 7.50 10.01 -0.95
CA LEU A 159 7.77 9.55 -2.32
C LEU A 159 8.19 10.69 -3.26
N PRO A 160 9.06 10.42 -4.25
CA PRO A 160 9.39 11.40 -5.27
C PRO A 160 8.18 11.68 -6.17
N ILE A 161 7.99 12.94 -6.53
CA ILE A 161 7.10 13.39 -7.61
C ILE A 161 7.95 13.46 -8.87
N ARG A 162 7.51 12.83 -9.96
CA ARG A 162 8.20 12.77 -11.24
C ARG A 162 7.38 13.42 -12.34
N HIS A 163 8.03 13.79 -13.44
CA HIS A 163 7.36 14.27 -14.63
C HIS A 163 6.47 13.20 -15.25
N GLY A 164 5.30 13.63 -15.72
CA GLY A 164 4.31 12.77 -16.37
C GLY A 164 3.64 11.77 -15.43
N ALA A 165 2.73 11.01 -16.00
CA ALA A 165 1.97 9.93 -15.37
C ALA A 165 2.13 8.60 -16.15
N GLY A 166 3.23 8.44 -16.89
CA GLY A 166 3.55 7.20 -17.58
C GLY A 166 4.08 6.11 -16.63
N GLU A 167 4.24 4.89 -17.16
CA GLU A 167 4.64 3.70 -16.39
C GLU A 167 5.89 3.96 -15.53
N TYR A 168 6.95 4.53 -16.12
CA TYR A 168 8.19 4.79 -15.37
C TYR A 168 7.98 5.67 -14.14
N ALA A 169 7.20 6.74 -14.27
CA ALA A 169 6.92 7.64 -13.16
C ALA A 169 6.13 6.93 -12.06
N LEU A 170 5.08 6.18 -12.44
CA LEU A 170 4.18 5.53 -11.50
C LEU A 170 4.75 4.24 -10.86
N SER A 171 5.69 3.55 -11.51
CA SER A 171 6.45 2.45 -10.88
C SER A 171 7.53 2.96 -9.90
N ASN A 172 8.03 4.19 -10.10
CA ASN A 172 9.16 4.76 -9.34
C ASN A 172 8.78 5.95 -8.45
N GLY A 173 7.51 6.09 -8.10
CA GLY A 173 7.01 7.14 -7.22
C GLY A 173 5.65 7.65 -7.63
N LEU A 174 5.50 8.97 -7.63
CA LEU A 174 4.28 9.68 -7.99
C LEU A 174 4.49 10.44 -9.29
N GLY A 175 3.45 10.53 -10.11
CA GLY A 175 3.48 11.31 -11.36
C GLY A 175 2.85 12.68 -11.20
N HIS A 176 3.43 13.71 -11.81
CA HIS A 176 2.77 14.99 -12.01
C HIS A 176 1.90 14.93 -13.27
N LEU A 177 0.64 15.32 -13.17
CA LEU A 177 -0.25 15.34 -14.32
C LEU A 177 0.04 16.56 -15.20
N HIS A 178 0.55 16.33 -16.41
CA HIS A 178 0.76 17.38 -17.41
C HIS A 178 -0.54 18.14 -17.69
N GLY A 179 -0.41 19.41 -18.06
CA GLY A 179 -1.52 20.34 -18.22
C GLY A 179 -2.02 20.96 -16.91
N THR A 180 -1.49 20.52 -15.76
CA THR A 180 -1.75 21.11 -14.44
C THR A 180 -0.55 21.94 -13.95
N SER A 181 -0.77 22.77 -12.92
CA SER A 181 0.30 23.64 -12.43
C SER A 181 1.45 22.82 -11.83
N LEU A 182 2.69 23.24 -12.06
CA LEU A 182 3.86 22.66 -11.41
C LEU A 182 3.78 22.85 -9.90
N PRO A 183 4.34 21.92 -9.09
CA PRO A 183 4.16 21.86 -7.63
C PRO A 183 5.01 22.89 -6.86
N VAL A 184 5.04 24.15 -7.30
CA VAL A 184 5.76 25.28 -6.67
C VAL A 184 4.85 26.27 -5.93
N GLY A 185 3.54 25.99 -5.97
CA GLY A 185 2.47 26.84 -5.44
C GLY A 185 2.40 28.22 -6.07
N GLY A 186 1.69 29.13 -5.39
CA GLY A 186 1.41 30.48 -5.86
C GLY A 186 -0.08 30.72 -6.07
N ALA A 187 -0.48 31.98 -6.18
CA ALA A 187 -1.87 32.32 -6.45
C ALA A 187 -2.28 31.84 -7.85
N SER A 188 -3.51 31.35 -7.97
CA SER A 188 -4.06 30.79 -9.20
C SER A 188 -3.24 29.61 -9.72
N THR A 189 -2.89 28.67 -8.83
CA THR A 189 -2.25 27.41 -9.20
C THR A 189 -3.01 26.23 -8.66
N HIS A 190 -3.11 25.17 -9.46
CA HIS A 190 -3.66 23.89 -9.06
C HIS A 190 -2.78 22.78 -9.64
N ALA A 191 -1.94 22.20 -8.79
CA ALA A 191 -1.08 21.07 -9.16
C ALA A 191 -1.79 19.75 -8.92
N VAL A 192 -1.58 18.78 -9.81
CA VAL A 192 -2.18 17.45 -9.67
C VAL A 192 -1.09 16.39 -9.66
N ILE A 193 -1.08 15.60 -8.58
CA ILE A 193 -0.14 14.52 -8.37
C ILE A 193 -0.93 13.21 -8.37
N THR A 194 -0.51 12.26 -9.19
CA THR A 194 -1.17 10.96 -9.37
C THR A 194 -0.27 9.82 -8.89
N GLY A 195 -0.87 8.74 -8.43
CA GLY A 195 -0.16 7.55 -7.97
C GLY A 195 -1.06 6.32 -8.03
N HIS A 196 -0.47 5.15 -8.23
CA HIS A 196 -1.21 3.89 -8.22
C HIS A 196 -1.79 3.59 -6.83
N ARG A 197 -2.80 2.71 -6.84
CA ARG A 197 -3.44 2.17 -5.64
C ARG A 197 -3.40 0.65 -5.67
N GLY A 198 -2.91 0.04 -4.59
CA GLY A 198 -2.95 -1.41 -4.38
C GLY A 198 -1.93 -2.20 -5.18
N LEU A 199 -0.71 -1.67 -5.39
CA LEU A 199 0.39 -2.49 -5.90
C LEU A 199 0.89 -3.46 -4.80
N VAL A 200 1.45 -4.58 -5.22
CA VAL A 200 1.91 -5.65 -4.30
C VAL A 200 3.23 -5.27 -3.62
N ASP A 201 4.09 -4.57 -4.35
CA ASP A 201 5.47 -4.26 -4.01
C ASP A 201 5.66 -2.83 -3.49
N LYS A 202 4.69 -1.92 -3.68
CA LYS A 202 4.75 -0.52 -3.21
C LYS A 202 3.41 -0.01 -2.70
N GLU A 203 3.45 0.76 -1.60
CA GLU A 203 2.24 1.34 -1.01
C GLU A 203 1.67 2.49 -1.87
N LEU A 204 2.49 3.39 -2.41
CA LEU A 204 2.04 4.54 -3.22
C LEU A 204 0.81 5.25 -2.61
N PHE A 205 -0.28 5.47 -3.37
CA PHE A 205 -1.52 6.05 -2.86
C PHE A 205 -2.53 5.01 -2.36
N THR A 206 -2.09 3.79 -2.02
CA THR A 206 -2.97 2.72 -1.48
C THR A 206 -3.83 3.19 -0.32
N ARG A 207 -3.22 3.95 0.61
CA ARG A 207 -3.83 4.43 1.86
C ARG A 207 -4.36 5.87 1.77
N LEU A 208 -4.50 6.43 0.56
CA LEU A 208 -4.92 7.83 0.39
C LEU A 208 -6.34 8.09 0.94
N ASP A 209 -7.18 7.07 1.01
CA ASP A 209 -8.53 7.11 1.59
C ASP A 209 -8.55 7.18 3.13
N GLU A 210 -7.41 7.05 3.80
CA GLU A 210 -7.29 7.23 5.25
C GLU A 210 -7.17 8.70 5.67
N LEU A 211 -6.92 9.60 4.71
CA LEU A 211 -6.84 11.03 4.94
C LEU A 211 -8.20 11.65 5.28
N ARG A 212 -8.15 12.79 5.96
CA ARG A 212 -9.32 13.55 6.41
C ARG A 212 -9.06 15.04 6.20
N GLU A 213 -10.15 15.81 6.14
CA GLU A 213 -10.05 17.26 6.21
C GLU A 213 -9.27 17.69 7.46
N GLY A 214 -8.33 18.62 7.28
CA GLY A 214 -7.40 19.06 8.32
C GLY A 214 -6.05 18.34 8.33
N ASP A 215 -5.92 17.19 7.67
CA ASP A 215 -4.62 16.50 7.60
C ASP A 215 -3.63 17.31 6.74
N PRO A 216 -2.38 17.54 7.21
CA PRO A 216 -1.38 18.22 6.43
C PRO A 216 -0.62 17.26 5.50
N PHE A 217 -0.22 17.77 4.35
CA PHE A 217 0.80 17.16 3.49
C PHE A 217 1.76 18.22 2.97
N TYR A 218 2.94 17.77 2.52
CA TYR A 218 4.05 18.66 2.22
C TYR A 218 4.69 18.30 0.89
N ILE A 219 5.07 19.33 0.13
CA ILE A 219 5.89 19.21 -1.06
C ILE A 219 7.25 19.84 -0.75
N GLU A 220 8.31 19.03 -0.82
CA GLU A 220 9.70 19.47 -0.65
C GLU A 220 10.38 19.53 -2.02
N LEU A 221 10.88 20.71 -2.38
CA LEU A 221 11.50 20.96 -3.68
C LEU A 221 13.03 21.04 -3.61
N GLY A 222 13.56 21.29 -2.41
CA GLY A 222 14.97 21.55 -2.14
C GLY A 222 15.16 21.71 -0.64
N GLU A 223 16.41 21.69 -0.19
CA GLU A 223 16.74 21.91 1.22
C GLU A 223 16.10 23.21 1.75
N GLY A 224 15.19 23.07 2.72
CA GLY A 224 14.47 24.20 3.33
C GLY A 224 13.41 24.86 2.42
N ARG A 225 13.02 24.24 1.30
CA ARG A 225 11.93 24.69 0.42
C ARG A 225 10.75 23.72 0.51
N ILE A 226 9.99 23.87 1.59
CA ILE A 226 8.84 23.01 1.90
C ILE A 226 7.55 23.82 1.80
N LEU A 227 6.61 23.34 1.01
CA LEU A 227 5.26 23.88 0.86
C LEU A 227 4.30 23.00 1.65
N ALA A 228 3.56 23.56 2.60
CA ALA A 228 2.53 22.85 3.34
C ALA A 228 1.14 23.08 2.73
N TYR A 229 0.35 22.03 2.66
CA TYR A 229 -1.05 22.05 2.27
C TYR A 229 -1.87 21.31 3.31
N VAL A 230 -3.10 21.75 3.53
CA VAL A 230 -4.05 21.10 4.44
C VAL A 230 -5.21 20.60 3.60
N VAL A 231 -5.59 19.33 3.78
CA VAL A 231 -6.73 18.72 3.09
C VAL A 231 -8.00 19.50 3.42
N THR A 232 -8.70 19.96 2.37
CA THR A 232 -9.95 20.72 2.48
C THR A 232 -11.15 19.98 1.91
N GLY A 233 -10.93 18.87 1.20
CA GLY A 233 -12.03 18.05 0.71
C GLY A 233 -11.57 16.80 -0.01
N MET A 234 -12.47 15.83 -0.09
CA MET A 234 -12.28 14.56 -0.77
C MET A 234 -13.50 14.23 -1.61
N ARG A 235 -13.28 13.74 -2.83
CA ARG A 235 -14.37 13.43 -3.77
C ARG A 235 -14.03 12.21 -4.60
N VAL A 236 -15.06 11.42 -4.94
CA VAL A 236 -14.96 10.32 -5.89
C VAL A 236 -15.66 10.75 -7.17
N VAL A 237 -14.92 10.77 -8.27
CA VAL A 237 -15.38 11.27 -9.58
C VAL A 237 -15.23 10.23 -10.67
N ASP A 238 -15.85 10.47 -11.82
CA ASP A 238 -15.62 9.69 -13.03
C ASP A 238 -14.23 9.98 -13.63
N PRO A 239 -13.60 9.03 -14.36
CA PRO A 239 -12.26 9.22 -14.92
C PRO A 239 -12.12 10.39 -15.91
N ASP A 240 -13.22 10.85 -16.50
CA ASP A 240 -13.31 11.96 -17.46
C ASP A 240 -13.63 13.32 -16.81
N ASP A 241 -13.89 13.36 -15.50
CA ASP A 241 -14.08 14.61 -14.75
C ASP A 241 -12.73 15.32 -14.52
N THR A 242 -12.35 16.11 -15.51
CA THR A 242 -11.17 16.98 -15.47
C THR A 242 -11.49 18.40 -15.00
N GLU A 243 -12.77 18.78 -14.97
CA GLU A 243 -13.23 20.09 -14.51
C GLU A 243 -12.90 20.30 -13.02
N SER A 244 -13.00 19.23 -12.22
CA SER A 244 -12.61 19.22 -10.81
C SER A 244 -11.12 19.55 -10.57
N LEU A 245 -10.29 19.48 -11.61
CA LEU A 245 -8.84 19.71 -11.56
C LEU A 245 -8.44 21.10 -12.11
N ALA A 246 -9.42 21.91 -12.53
CA ALA A 246 -9.15 23.23 -13.07
C ALA A 246 -8.54 24.19 -12.04
N VAL A 247 -7.77 25.17 -12.54
CA VAL A 247 -7.22 26.25 -11.71
C VAL A 247 -8.35 27.13 -11.20
N MET A 248 -8.37 27.35 -9.88
CA MET A 248 -9.28 28.30 -9.24
C MET A 248 -8.57 29.65 -9.05
N PRO A 249 -9.08 30.77 -9.60
CA PRO A 249 -8.44 32.08 -9.48
C PRO A 249 -8.21 32.49 -8.02
N GLY A 250 -6.98 32.86 -7.70
CA GLY A 250 -6.57 33.30 -6.36
C GLY A 250 -6.25 32.18 -5.37
N ASP A 251 -6.62 30.94 -5.67
CA ASP A 251 -6.32 29.78 -4.83
C ASP A 251 -4.96 29.15 -5.17
N ASP A 252 -4.33 28.51 -4.18
CA ASP A 252 -3.12 27.69 -4.30
C ASP A 252 -3.48 26.27 -3.82
N LEU A 253 -3.71 25.36 -4.78
CA LEU A 253 -4.26 24.03 -4.56
C LEU A 253 -3.32 22.93 -5.04
N VAL A 254 -3.37 21.80 -4.34
CA VAL A 254 -2.81 20.54 -4.81
C VAL A 254 -3.88 19.46 -4.66
N THR A 255 -4.12 18.69 -5.71
CA THR A 255 -4.97 17.50 -5.65
C THR A 255 -4.14 16.24 -5.83
N LEU A 256 -4.30 15.31 -4.90
CA LEU A 256 -3.74 13.96 -4.97
C LEU A 256 -4.80 13.03 -5.58
N VAL A 257 -4.43 12.31 -6.64
CA VAL A 257 -5.36 11.52 -7.45
C VAL A 257 -4.94 10.06 -7.47
N THR A 258 -5.91 9.17 -7.24
CA THR A 258 -5.68 7.74 -7.40
C THR A 258 -6.92 7.01 -7.89
N CYS A 259 -6.75 5.77 -8.34
CA CYS A 259 -7.85 4.91 -8.77
C CYS A 259 -8.65 4.38 -7.57
N THR A 260 -9.97 4.26 -7.72
CA THR A 260 -10.85 3.70 -6.68
C THR A 260 -12.06 3.01 -7.30
N PRO A 261 -12.66 1.99 -6.66
CA PRO A 261 -12.13 1.22 -5.53
C PRO A 261 -10.98 0.30 -5.97
N ILE A 262 -10.22 -0.22 -4.99
CA ILE A 262 -9.08 -1.11 -5.23
C ILE A 262 -9.53 -2.30 -6.10
N MET A 263 -8.65 -2.76 -7.00
CA MET A 263 -8.88 -3.79 -8.03
C MET A 263 -9.82 -3.41 -9.18
N LEU A 264 -10.82 -2.54 -8.97
CA LEU A 264 -11.79 -2.18 -10.01
C LEU A 264 -11.35 -0.95 -10.81
N ASN A 265 -10.74 0.04 -10.17
CA ASN A 265 -10.20 1.25 -10.79
C ASN A 265 -11.21 2.04 -11.68
N THR A 266 -12.51 1.90 -11.41
CA THR A 266 -13.60 2.48 -12.21
C THR A 266 -13.84 3.96 -11.96
N ARG A 267 -13.35 4.49 -10.84
CA ARG A 267 -13.51 5.89 -10.40
C ARG A 267 -12.16 6.47 -10.01
N ARG A 268 -12.13 7.78 -9.74
CA ARG A 268 -10.96 8.48 -9.21
C ARG A 268 -11.27 9.05 -7.84
N LEU A 269 -10.39 8.79 -6.87
CA LEU A 269 -10.40 9.48 -5.58
C LEU A 269 -9.52 10.72 -5.73
N LEU A 270 -10.10 11.88 -5.47
CA LEU A 270 -9.43 13.16 -5.42
C LEU A 270 -9.35 13.62 -3.97
N VAL A 271 -8.15 13.90 -3.48
CA VAL A 271 -7.92 14.53 -2.18
C VAL A 271 -7.29 15.90 -2.43
N THR A 272 -8.05 16.96 -2.21
CA THR A 272 -7.61 18.34 -2.48
C THR A 272 -7.16 19.00 -1.20
N GLY A 273 -5.96 19.59 -1.23
CA GLY A 273 -5.45 20.45 -0.19
C GLY A 273 -5.27 21.89 -0.66
N ARG A 274 -5.44 22.83 0.26
CA ARG A 274 -5.15 24.25 0.06
C ARG A 274 -3.87 24.63 0.78
N ARG A 275 -3.10 25.53 0.18
CA ARG A 275 -1.85 26.03 0.74
C ARG A 275 -2.04 26.58 2.15
N ALA A 276 -1.13 26.22 3.04
CA ALA A 276 -1.11 26.64 4.43
C ALA A 276 0.25 27.24 4.81
N SER A 277 0.25 28.23 5.71
CA SER A 277 1.47 28.73 6.35
C SER A 277 1.93 27.78 7.45
N MET A 278 3.25 27.59 7.57
CA MET A 278 3.85 26.91 8.71
C MET A 278 4.42 27.94 9.70
N PRO A 279 4.35 27.69 11.03
CA PRO A 279 3.67 26.57 11.67
C PRO A 279 2.17 26.82 11.95
N ASP A 280 1.65 28.02 11.67
CA ASP A 280 0.35 28.47 12.19
C ASP A 280 -0.84 27.65 11.67
N ALA A 281 -0.93 27.46 10.35
CA ALA A 281 -2.04 26.74 9.72
C ALA A 281 -1.73 25.26 9.46
N ALA A 282 -0.45 24.90 9.40
CA ALA A 282 0.02 23.52 9.35
C ALA A 282 1.30 23.39 10.19
N PRO A 283 1.47 22.32 10.98
CA PRO A 283 2.70 22.11 11.74
C PRO A 283 3.90 21.92 10.81
N TYR A 284 5.12 22.04 11.33
CA TYR A 284 6.29 21.59 10.57
C TYR A 284 6.23 20.07 10.34
N PRO A 285 6.81 19.54 9.25
CA PRO A 285 6.74 18.10 8.94
C PRO A 285 7.16 17.18 10.10
N ALA A 286 8.18 17.59 10.86
CA ALA A 286 8.68 16.82 12.02
C ALA A 286 7.74 16.83 13.25
N GLN A 287 6.73 17.70 13.26
CA GLN A 287 5.77 17.88 14.35
C GLN A 287 4.36 17.40 13.97
N ALA A 288 4.12 17.07 12.71
CA ALA A 288 2.84 16.58 12.24
C ALA A 288 2.52 15.19 12.84
N GLU A 289 1.24 14.91 13.06
CA GLU A 289 0.80 13.59 13.53
C GLU A 289 1.16 12.52 12.48
N GLY A 290 2.06 11.61 12.87
CA GLY A 290 2.57 10.56 11.99
C GLY A 290 1.61 9.38 11.80
N ASP A 291 2.11 8.35 11.14
CA ASP A 291 1.44 7.08 11.05
C ASP A 291 1.42 6.43 12.44
N GLY A 292 0.23 6.25 13.02
CA GLY A 292 0.05 5.54 14.28
C GLY A 292 0.45 4.05 14.22
N HIS A 293 0.93 3.57 13.07
CA HIS A 293 1.48 2.24 12.89
C HIS A 293 2.96 2.23 13.24
N PRO A 294 3.41 1.32 14.12
CA PRO A 294 4.82 1.25 14.46
C PRO A 294 5.63 0.79 13.24
N LYS A 295 6.49 1.66 12.72
CA LYS A 295 7.49 1.35 11.71
C LYS A 295 8.50 0.32 12.26
N GLY A 296 8.13 -0.97 12.28
CA GLY A 296 9.06 -2.05 12.65
C GLY A 296 8.54 -3.22 13.50
N VAL A 297 7.25 -3.36 13.82
CA VAL A 297 6.77 -4.47 14.68
C VAL A 297 6.58 -5.81 13.94
N GLY A 298 7.08 -5.93 12.71
CA GLY A 298 7.10 -7.20 11.97
C GLY A 298 8.16 -8.21 12.41
N MET A 299 9.12 -7.83 13.27
CA MET A 299 10.36 -8.60 13.46
C MET A 299 10.57 -9.22 14.86
N ALA A 300 9.49 -9.52 15.61
CA ALA A 300 9.64 -10.08 16.97
C ALA A 300 8.90 -11.40 17.27
N VAL A 301 8.07 -11.94 16.36
CA VAL A 301 7.25 -13.14 16.70
C VAL A 301 7.81 -14.47 16.14
N MET A 302 8.90 -14.46 15.37
CA MET A 302 9.47 -15.69 14.78
C MET A 302 10.81 -16.16 15.40
N ALA A 303 11.18 -15.68 16.60
CA ALA A 303 12.43 -16.07 17.26
C ALA A 303 12.27 -17.02 18.47
N SER A 304 11.04 -17.34 18.91
CA SER A 304 10.82 -18.14 20.12
C SER A 304 10.24 -19.55 19.89
N ALA A 305 10.06 -19.99 18.64
CA ALA A 305 9.53 -21.33 18.34
C ALA A 305 10.58 -22.46 18.24
N PHE A 306 11.88 -22.18 18.43
CA PHE A 306 12.96 -23.19 18.36
C PHE A 306 13.67 -23.46 19.69
N ALA A 307 13.06 -23.10 20.82
CA ALA A 307 13.60 -23.41 22.13
C ALA A 307 12.49 -23.86 23.09
N VAL A 308 11.77 -24.94 22.76
CA VAL A 308 11.27 -25.99 23.69
C VAL A 308 10.63 -27.07 22.80
N GLY A 309 11.20 -28.28 22.80
CA GLY A 309 10.67 -29.45 22.11
C GLY A 309 11.71 -30.52 21.91
#